data_AF-A0A9Q0CL95-F1
#
_entry.id   AF-A0A9Q0CL95-F1
#
_cell.length_a   1.000
_cell.length_b   1.000
_cell.length_c   1.000
_cell.angle_alpha   90.00
_cell.angle_beta   90.00
_cell.angle_gamma   90.00
#
_symmetry.space_group_name_H-M   'P 1'
#
loop_
_entity.id
_entity.type
_entity.pdbx_description
1 polymer ?
#
loop_
_entity_poly.entity_id
_entity_poly.type
_entity_poly.pdbx_seq_one_letter_code
_entity_poly.pdbx_strand_id
1 'polypeptide(L)'
;MLELRLVQGSLLKKVLEAMRELVNDANFDCSATGFSLQAMDSSHVALVALLLRSEGFEHYRCDRNLSIGMNLSNMSKMLRCAGNDDIITIKADDGTDSVTFMFESPNQDKIADFEMKLMDIDSEHLGIPDEGVKFSTAGDIGTANIVCRQNKTVDKPEEATIIEMQEPVSLTFALRYLNSFTKATPLSETVTLSLSSELPVVVEYKIAEMGYIRFYLAPKIEEDEEMKS
;
A
#
# COMPACT_ATOMS: atom_id res chain seq x y z
N MET A 1 -23.82 -4.30 7.63
CA MET A 1 -23.19 -5.59 7.31
C MET A 1 -22.18 -5.39 6.18
N LEU A 2 -21.02 -6.02 6.33
CA LEU A 2 -19.93 -6.07 5.36
C LEU A 2 -19.70 -7.53 4.94
N GLU A 3 -19.67 -7.79 3.63
CA GLU A 3 -19.31 -9.08 3.05
C GLU A 3 -18.51 -8.87 1.75
N LEU A 4 -17.23 -9.27 1.77
CA LEU A 4 -16.29 -9.10 0.66
C LEU A 4 -15.76 -10.46 0.23
N ARG A 5 -15.90 -10.85 -1.04
CA ARG A 5 -15.37 -12.11 -1.58
C ARG A 5 -14.31 -11.85 -2.64
N LEU A 6 -13.07 -12.22 -2.33
CA LEU A 6 -11.90 -12.05 -3.19
C LEU A 6 -11.44 -13.42 -3.71
N VAL A 7 -11.58 -13.65 -5.02
CA VAL A 7 -11.22 -14.91 -5.67
C VAL A 7 -9.72 -15.19 -5.58
N GLN A 8 -8.89 -14.16 -5.77
CA GLN A 8 -7.45 -14.27 -5.66
C GLN A 8 -6.98 -13.91 -4.24
N GLY A 9 -7.18 -14.82 -3.28
CA GLY A 9 -6.83 -14.57 -1.87
C GLY A 9 -5.34 -14.24 -1.62
N SER A 10 -4.45 -14.75 -2.47
CA SER A 10 -3.02 -14.40 -2.42
C SER A 10 -2.73 -12.92 -2.57
N LEU A 11 -3.62 -12.15 -3.19
CA LEU A 11 -3.46 -10.71 -3.28
C LEU A 11 -3.47 -10.05 -1.90
N LEU A 12 -4.45 -10.38 -1.05
CA LEU A 12 -4.56 -9.78 0.29
C LEU A 12 -3.32 -10.11 1.14
N LYS A 13 -2.75 -11.31 0.97
CA LYS A 13 -1.47 -11.71 1.58
C LYS A 13 -0.33 -10.78 1.14
N LYS A 14 -0.18 -10.55 -0.17
CA LYS A 14 0.84 -9.66 -0.73
C LYS A 14 0.66 -8.21 -0.25
N VAL A 15 -0.59 -7.73 -0.19
CA VAL A 15 -0.91 -6.38 0.30
C VAL A 15 -0.47 -6.20 1.75
N LEU A 16 -0.78 -7.14 2.65
CA LEU A 16 -0.34 -7.04 4.04
C LEU A 16 1.18 -7.14 4.18
N GLU A 17 1.84 -8.04 3.45
CA GLU A 17 3.30 -8.16 3.47
C GLU A 17 3.99 -6.86 3.01
N ALA A 18 3.38 -6.12 2.08
CA ALA A 18 3.90 -4.85 1.59
C ALA A 18 3.88 -3.72 2.62
N MET A 19 2.94 -3.74 3.58
CA MET A 19 2.78 -2.67 4.59
C MET A 19 3.22 -3.07 6.01
N ARG A 20 3.53 -4.35 6.27
CA ARG A 20 3.82 -4.88 7.62
C ARG A 20 4.98 -4.19 8.35
N GLU A 21 5.96 -3.66 7.61
CA GLU A 21 7.15 -3.03 8.19
C GLU A 21 6.93 -1.54 8.51
N LEU A 22 5.83 -0.97 8.03
CA LEU A 22 5.45 0.42 8.27
C LEU A 22 4.41 0.54 9.37
N VAL A 23 3.41 -0.34 9.35
CA VAL A 23 2.21 -0.21 10.17
C VAL A 23 1.90 -1.52 10.88
N ASN A 24 1.69 -1.43 12.20
CA ASN A 24 1.32 -2.58 13.03
C ASN A 24 -0.19 -2.73 13.14
N ASP A 25 -0.89 -1.62 13.33
CA ASP A 25 -2.33 -1.53 13.59
C ASP A 25 -2.91 -0.46 12.67
N ALA A 26 -4.03 -0.75 12.02
CA ALA A 26 -4.66 0.17 11.09
C ALA A 26 -6.17 -0.06 10.97
N ASN A 27 -6.88 1.00 10.60
CA ASN A 27 -8.27 0.91 10.19
C ASN A 27 -8.37 0.55 8.72
N PHE A 28 -9.22 -0.43 8.43
CA PHE A 28 -9.75 -0.66 7.09
C PHE A 28 -11.11 0.03 6.97
N ASP A 29 -11.17 1.05 6.12
CA ASP A 29 -12.39 1.78 5.80
C ASP A 29 -13.08 1.12 4.60
N CYS A 30 -14.28 0.63 4.85
CA CYS A 30 -15.16 0.00 3.87
C CYS A 30 -16.25 0.99 3.47
N SER A 31 -16.44 1.17 2.16
CA SER A 31 -17.51 2.00 1.61
C SER A 31 -18.02 1.43 0.28
N ALA A 32 -19.04 2.04 -0.32
CA ALA A 32 -19.52 1.61 -1.63
C ALA A 32 -18.44 1.63 -2.75
N THR A 33 -17.41 2.47 -2.61
CA THR A 33 -16.33 2.59 -3.61
C THR A 33 -15.29 1.48 -3.49
N GLY A 34 -15.14 0.90 -2.29
CA GLY A 34 -14.12 -0.12 -2.06
C GLY A 34 -13.67 -0.26 -0.62
N PHE A 35 -12.71 -1.15 -0.47
CA PHE A 35 -12.01 -1.49 0.77
C PHE A 35 -10.67 -0.75 0.80
N SER A 36 -10.52 0.18 1.73
CA SER A 36 -9.38 1.09 1.78
C SER A 36 -8.71 1.08 3.15
N LEU A 37 -7.46 1.54 3.21
CA LEU A 37 -6.72 1.72 4.45
C LEU A 37 -5.82 2.92 4.28
N GLN A 38 -5.73 3.75 5.31
CA GLN A 38 -4.74 4.82 5.38
C GLN A 38 -4.09 4.80 6.77
N ALA A 39 -2.76 4.77 6.82
CA ALA A 39 -2.05 4.75 8.09
C ALA A 39 -0.64 5.34 7.97
N MET A 40 -0.21 6.01 9.04
CA MET A 40 1.16 6.51 9.18
C MET A 40 2.04 5.50 9.92
N ASP A 41 3.35 5.55 9.65
CA ASP A 41 4.33 4.85 10.48
C ASP A 41 4.46 5.52 11.86
N SER A 42 5.11 4.83 12.81
CA SER A 42 5.25 5.34 14.19
C SER A 42 6.06 6.64 14.32
N SER A 43 6.82 7.02 13.29
CA SER A 43 7.54 8.30 13.25
C SER A 43 6.76 9.43 12.56
N HIS A 44 5.58 9.14 11.99
CA HIS A 44 4.78 10.09 11.20
C HIS A 44 5.53 10.68 9.99
N VAL A 45 6.53 9.97 9.46
CA VAL A 45 7.34 10.40 8.31
C VAL A 45 6.89 9.72 7.02
N ALA A 46 6.32 8.52 7.13
CA ALA A 46 5.78 7.76 6.02
C ALA A 46 4.29 7.45 6.22
N LEU A 47 3.53 7.47 5.14
CA LEU A 47 2.12 7.09 5.11
C LEU A 47 1.90 6.03 4.04
N VAL A 48 1.07 5.04 4.33
CA VAL A 48 0.58 4.06 3.36
C VAL A 48 -0.90 4.31 3.11
N ALA A 49 -1.30 4.32 1.85
CA ALA A 49 -2.68 4.37 1.42
C ALA A 49 -2.96 3.18 0.48
N LEU A 50 -3.95 2.38 0.83
CA LEU A 50 -4.44 1.25 0.06
C LEU A 50 -5.86 1.55 -0.42
N LEU A 51 -6.15 1.20 -1.67
CA LEU A 51 -7.51 1.12 -2.18
C LEU A 51 -7.67 -0.17 -2.98
N LEU A 52 -8.63 -1.01 -2.60
CA LEU A 52 -9.17 -2.09 -3.41
C LEU A 52 -10.61 -1.73 -3.77
N ARG A 53 -10.84 -1.41 -5.04
CA ARG A 53 -12.13 -1.03 -5.60
C ARG A 53 -13.14 -2.18 -5.50
N SER A 54 -14.40 -1.85 -5.32
CA SER A 54 -15.47 -2.83 -5.14
C SER A 54 -15.65 -3.75 -6.36
N GLU A 55 -15.37 -3.27 -7.57
CA GLU A 55 -15.42 -4.06 -8.81
C GLU A 55 -14.34 -5.16 -8.88
N GLY A 56 -13.30 -5.09 -8.04
CA GLY A 56 -12.26 -6.11 -7.94
C GLY A 56 -12.67 -7.36 -7.16
N PHE A 57 -13.85 -7.37 -6.55
CA PHE A 57 -14.37 -8.46 -5.75
C PHE A 57 -15.47 -9.21 -6.51
N GLU A 58 -15.54 -10.53 -6.37
CA GLU A 58 -16.64 -11.32 -6.94
C GLU A 58 -17.97 -11.01 -6.27
N HIS A 59 -17.91 -10.74 -4.96
CA HIS A 59 -19.04 -10.22 -4.20
C HIS A 59 -18.55 -9.07 -3.33
N TYR A 60 -19.23 -7.94 -3.42
CA TYR A 60 -18.97 -6.76 -2.60
C TYR A 60 -20.27 -6.23 -2.03
N ARG A 61 -20.45 -6.37 -0.72
CA ARG A 61 -21.57 -5.78 0.01
C ARG A 61 -21.05 -4.98 1.18
N CYS A 62 -21.38 -3.69 1.18
CA CYS A 62 -21.08 -2.76 2.26
C CYS A 62 -22.32 -1.90 2.49
N ASP A 63 -23.17 -2.29 3.45
CA ASP A 63 -24.48 -1.64 3.64
C ASP A 63 -24.34 -0.22 4.20
N ARG A 64 -23.26 0.05 4.93
CA ARG A 64 -22.91 1.34 5.54
C ARG A 64 -21.40 1.48 5.58
N ASN A 65 -20.92 2.72 5.56
CA ASN A 65 -19.50 2.98 5.78
C ASN A 65 -19.10 2.42 7.15
N LEU A 66 -18.07 1.57 7.15
CA LEU A 66 -17.60 0.85 8.32
C LEU A 66 -16.08 0.98 8.39
N SER A 67 -15.56 1.34 9.56
CA SER A 67 -14.12 1.37 9.82
C SER A 67 -13.78 0.22 10.76
N ILE A 68 -12.85 -0.63 10.36
CA ILE A 68 -12.50 -1.85 11.09
C ILE A 68 -11.02 -1.80 11.48
N GLY A 69 -10.75 -1.55 12.75
CA GLY A 69 -9.39 -1.55 13.30
C GLY A 69 -8.87 -2.96 13.51
N MET A 70 -7.72 -3.27 12.90
CA MET A 70 -7.10 -4.59 12.97
C MET A 70 -5.60 -4.48 13.24
N ASN A 71 -5.09 -5.45 14.01
CA ASN A 71 -3.65 -5.70 14.11
C ASN A 71 -3.18 -6.46 12.86
N LEU A 72 -2.40 -5.79 12.01
CA LEU A 72 -1.93 -6.32 10.72
C LEU A 72 -0.99 -7.51 10.90
N SER A 73 -0.26 -7.57 12.02
CA SER A 73 0.59 -8.74 12.34
C SER A 73 -0.23 -10.00 12.61
N ASN A 74 -1.34 -9.90 13.32
CA ASN A 74 -2.26 -11.01 13.58
C ASN A 74 -3.00 -11.40 12.31
N MET A 75 -3.47 -10.42 11.54
CA MET A 75 -4.10 -10.65 10.24
C MET A 75 -3.14 -11.38 9.29
N SER A 76 -1.87 -10.96 9.19
CA SER A 76 -0.85 -11.64 8.38
C SER A 76 -0.64 -13.10 8.81
N LYS A 77 -0.52 -13.37 10.12
CA LYS A 77 -0.37 -14.75 10.63
C LYS A 77 -1.55 -15.64 10.26
N MET A 78 -2.78 -15.12 10.36
CA MET A 78 -3.98 -15.84 9.99
C MET A 78 -4.04 -16.09 8.47
N LEU A 79 -3.72 -15.10 7.64
CA LEU A 79 -3.69 -15.25 6.17
C LEU A 79 -2.62 -16.25 5.68
N ARG A 80 -1.63 -16.63 6.50
CA ARG A 80 -0.70 -17.72 6.16
C ARG A 80 -1.39 -19.09 6.10
N CYS A 81 -2.55 -19.25 6.74
CA CYS A 81 -3.34 -20.47 6.69
C CYS A 81 -4.10 -20.64 5.36
N ALA A 82 -4.32 -19.56 4.62
CA ALA A 82 -4.89 -19.58 3.29
C ALA A 82 -3.86 -20.04 2.25
N GLY A 83 -4.25 -20.96 1.38
CA GLY A 83 -3.55 -21.29 0.15
C GLY A 83 -3.37 -20.08 -0.76
N ASN A 84 -2.52 -20.19 -1.78
CA ASN A 84 -2.31 -19.07 -2.71
C ASN A 84 -3.48 -18.91 -3.71
N ASP A 85 -4.19 -20.00 -3.96
CA ASP A 85 -5.34 -20.05 -4.86
C ASP A 85 -6.67 -20.05 -4.09
N ASP A 86 -6.63 -19.96 -2.76
CA ASP A 86 -7.84 -19.94 -1.94
C ASP A 86 -8.59 -18.62 -2.14
N ILE A 87 -9.91 -18.73 -2.15
CA ILE A 87 -10.86 -17.62 -2.14
C ILE A 87 -10.97 -17.14 -0.70
N ILE A 88 -10.86 -15.84 -0.48
CA ILE A 88 -10.97 -15.22 0.84
C ILE A 88 -12.27 -14.44 0.92
N THR A 89 -13.09 -14.75 1.91
CA THR A 89 -14.29 -13.97 2.24
C THR A 89 -14.11 -13.27 3.59
N ILE A 90 -14.37 -11.97 3.65
CA ILE A 90 -14.31 -11.16 4.87
C ILE A 90 -15.74 -10.78 5.25
N LYS A 91 -16.14 -11.02 6.50
CA LYS A 91 -17.46 -10.71 7.03
C LYS A 91 -17.36 -9.95 8.34
N ALA A 92 -18.13 -8.87 8.44
CA ALA A 92 -18.31 -8.14 9.69
C ALA A 92 -19.75 -7.63 9.77
N ASP A 93 -20.39 -7.83 10.92
CA ASP A 93 -21.72 -7.30 11.17
C ASP A 93 -21.62 -5.91 11.84
N ASP A 94 -22.70 -5.14 11.78
CA ASP A 94 -22.70 -3.80 12.38
C ASP A 94 -22.66 -3.91 13.91
N GLY A 95 -21.61 -3.38 14.53
CA GLY A 95 -21.45 -3.37 15.99
C GLY A 95 -20.88 -4.65 16.60
N THR A 96 -20.34 -5.58 15.78
CA THR A 96 -19.56 -6.70 16.31
C THR A 96 -18.16 -6.26 16.73
N ASP A 97 -17.61 -6.93 17.74
CA ASP A 97 -16.23 -6.75 18.20
C ASP A 97 -15.25 -7.70 17.48
N SER A 98 -15.73 -8.40 16.45
CA SER A 98 -14.96 -9.35 15.67
C SER A 98 -15.27 -9.27 14.18
N VAL A 99 -14.29 -9.70 13.38
CA VAL A 99 -14.37 -9.93 11.94
C VAL A 99 -14.09 -11.40 11.67
N THR A 100 -14.81 -11.96 10.70
CA THR A 100 -14.65 -13.35 10.26
C THR A 100 -13.97 -13.38 8.90
N PHE A 101 -12.96 -14.23 8.77
CA PHE A 101 -12.28 -14.57 7.54
C PHE A 101 -12.56 -16.02 7.20
N MET A 102 -13.14 -16.27 6.02
CA MET A 102 -13.38 -17.62 5.51
C MET A 102 -12.43 -17.87 4.34
N PHE A 103 -11.68 -18.96 4.39
CA PHE A 103 -10.79 -19.41 3.32
C PHE A 103 -11.38 -20.66 2.67
N GLU A 104 -11.66 -20.57 1.38
CA GLU A 104 -12.30 -21.62 0.60
C GLU A 104 -11.37 -22.02 -0.55
N SER A 105 -11.06 -23.31 -0.66
CA SER A 105 -10.34 -23.81 -1.83
C SER A 105 -11.23 -23.66 -3.08
N PRO A 106 -10.66 -23.46 -4.28
CA PRO A 106 -11.46 -23.30 -5.51
C PRO A 106 -12.42 -24.48 -5.80
N ASN A 107 -12.06 -25.67 -5.34
CA ASN A 107 -12.85 -26.90 -5.50
C ASN A 107 -13.84 -27.13 -4.35
N GLN A 108 -13.90 -26.24 -3.36
CA GLN A 108 -14.77 -26.29 -2.18
C GLN A 108 -14.58 -27.52 -1.28
N ASP A 109 -13.46 -28.24 -1.43
CA ASP A 109 -13.12 -29.41 -0.62
C ASP A 109 -12.57 -29.03 0.76
N LYS A 110 -12.07 -27.80 0.92
CA LYS A 110 -11.55 -27.27 2.18
C LYS A 110 -12.12 -25.88 2.45
N ILE A 111 -12.72 -25.73 3.63
CA ILE A 111 -13.20 -24.45 4.16
C ILE A 111 -12.61 -24.27 5.56
N ALA A 112 -12.08 -23.09 5.84
CA ALA A 112 -11.55 -22.74 7.15
C ALA A 112 -12.02 -21.35 7.58
N ASP A 113 -12.61 -21.28 8.76
CA ASP A 113 -13.14 -20.04 9.33
C ASP A 113 -12.23 -19.55 10.46
N PHE A 114 -11.89 -18.27 10.42
CA PHE A 114 -11.08 -17.60 11.43
C PHE A 114 -11.79 -16.36 11.92
N GLU A 115 -11.94 -16.25 13.24
CA GLU A 115 -12.48 -15.06 13.88
C GLU A 115 -11.34 -14.27 14.52
N MET A 116 -11.32 -12.95 14.30
CA MET A 116 -10.34 -12.04 14.88
C MET A 116 -11.06 -10.91 15.61
N LYS A 117 -10.56 -10.56 16.81
CA LYS A 117 -11.06 -9.41 17.56
C LYS A 117 -10.59 -8.10 16.94
N LEU A 118 -11.51 -7.15 16.90
CA LEU A 118 -11.30 -5.78 16.42
C LEU A 118 -10.74 -4.91 17.54
N MET A 119 -10.17 -3.79 17.13
CA MET A 119 -9.66 -2.77 18.04
C MET A 119 -10.16 -1.39 17.63
N ASP A 120 -10.38 -0.54 18.62
CA ASP A 120 -10.71 0.86 18.39
C ASP A 120 -9.42 1.63 18.07
N ILE A 121 -9.35 2.21 16.88
CA ILE A 121 -8.23 3.02 16.42
C ILE A 121 -8.78 4.37 15.97
N ASP A 122 -8.24 5.45 16.52
CA ASP A 122 -8.56 6.80 16.07
C ASP A 122 -8.04 7.00 14.64
N SER A 123 -8.89 7.51 13.75
CA SER A 123 -8.56 7.70 12.32
C SER A 123 -8.49 9.18 11.96
N GLU A 124 -7.39 9.60 11.34
CA GLU A 124 -7.24 10.92 10.71
C GLU A 124 -6.87 10.72 9.23
N HIS A 125 -7.73 11.16 8.31
CA HIS A 125 -7.51 11.05 6.87
C HIS A 125 -6.74 12.26 6.31
N LEU A 126 -5.73 12.00 5.47
CA LEU A 126 -4.86 13.00 4.84
C LEU A 126 -5.06 13.03 3.31
N GLY A 127 -5.14 14.23 2.71
CA GLY A 127 -5.28 14.46 1.25
C GLY A 127 -3.93 14.49 0.51
N ILE A 128 -3.92 14.13 -0.80
CA ILE A 128 -2.70 13.72 -1.51
C ILE A 128 -2.60 14.20 -2.98
N PRO A 129 -1.47 14.78 -3.44
CA PRO A 129 -1.18 15.13 -4.86
C PRO A 129 -0.02 14.33 -5.56
N ASP A 130 0.22 14.51 -6.89
CA ASP A 130 1.05 13.66 -7.81
C ASP A 130 2.23 14.37 -8.59
N GLU A 131 3.19 13.59 -9.20
CA GLU A 131 4.20 13.82 -10.33
C GLU A 131 5.76 13.83 -10.10
N GLY A 132 6.62 13.15 -10.91
CA GLY A 132 7.91 12.34 -10.69
C GLY A 132 9.41 12.84 -10.71
N VAL A 133 10.46 11.95 -10.95
CA VAL A 133 11.93 12.24 -10.62
C VAL A 133 13.15 11.48 -11.24
N LYS A 134 14.39 11.93 -10.86
CA LYS A 134 15.78 11.37 -10.98
C LYS A 134 16.46 11.03 -9.61
N PHE A 135 17.30 9.99 -9.52
CA PHE A 135 17.91 9.50 -8.25
C PHE A 135 19.44 9.70 -8.11
N SER A 136 19.91 10.03 -6.89
CA SER A 136 21.33 10.04 -6.49
C SER A 136 21.49 9.67 -5.01
N THR A 137 22.56 8.97 -4.63
CA THR A 137 22.87 8.62 -3.24
C THR A 137 24.35 8.84 -2.91
N ALA A 138 24.62 9.26 -1.67
CA ALA A 138 25.97 9.42 -1.13
C ALA A 138 26.03 8.81 0.28
N GLY A 139 27.10 8.06 0.57
CA GLY A 139 27.35 7.47 1.89
C GLY A 139 28.83 7.32 2.18
N ASP A 140 29.16 6.79 3.37
CA ASP A 140 30.53 6.74 3.91
C ASP A 140 31.54 6.01 3.00
N ILE A 141 31.06 5.03 2.23
CA ILE A 141 31.87 4.20 1.34
C ILE A 141 31.97 4.74 -0.10
N GLY A 142 31.26 5.82 -0.42
CA GLY A 142 31.29 6.44 -1.74
C GLY A 142 29.95 7.03 -2.19
N THR A 143 29.94 7.55 -3.41
CA THR A 143 28.76 8.12 -4.06
C THR A 143 28.29 7.21 -5.20
N ALA A 144 26.98 7.08 -5.36
CA ALA A 144 26.36 6.35 -6.45
C ALA A 144 25.36 7.26 -7.17
N ASN A 145 25.52 7.37 -8.48
CA ASN A 145 24.64 8.16 -9.34
C ASN A 145 23.99 7.22 -10.34
N ILE A 146 22.67 7.08 -10.26
CA ILE A 146 21.90 6.29 -11.23
C ILE A 146 21.06 7.25 -12.05
N VAL A 147 21.40 7.38 -13.33
CA VAL A 147 20.63 8.19 -14.27
C VAL A 147 19.73 7.25 -15.07
N CYS A 148 18.48 7.13 -14.65
CA CYS A 148 17.44 6.53 -15.49
C CYS A 148 17.12 7.50 -16.64
N ARG A 149 17.27 7.02 -17.87
CA ARG A 149 16.86 7.75 -19.08
C ARG A 149 15.60 7.11 -19.63
N GLN A 150 14.73 7.94 -20.18
CA GLN A 150 13.52 7.46 -20.84
C GLN A 150 13.89 6.48 -21.97
N ASN A 151 13.19 5.35 -22.03
CA ASN A 151 13.28 4.42 -23.13
C ASN A 151 11.88 4.18 -23.69
N LYS A 152 11.60 4.77 -24.86
CA LYS A 152 10.32 4.66 -25.57
C LYS A 152 10.26 3.48 -26.54
N THR A 153 11.39 2.81 -26.81
CA THR A 153 11.47 1.73 -27.80
C THR A 153 11.75 0.43 -27.06
N VAL A 154 10.69 -0.12 -26.48
CA VAL A 154 10.70 -1.42 -25.81
C VAL A 154 9.66 -2.32 -26.48
N ASP A 155 9.96 -3.61 -26.58
CA ASP A 155 9.04 -4.59 -27.18
C ASP A 155 7.79 -4.79 -26.32
N LYS A 156 7.90 -4.49 -25.02
CA LYS A 156 6.88 -4.66 -23.99
C LYS A 156 6.65 -3.36 -23.21
N PRO A 157 5.40 -2.84 -23.14
CA PRO A 157 5.10 -1.61 -22.42
C PRO A 157 5.52 -1.60 -20.94
N GLU A 158 5.44 -2.75 -20.26
CA GLU A 158 5.84 -2.94 -18.86
C GLU A 158 7.35 -2.75 -18.62
N GLU A 159 8.18 -2.83 -19.67
CA GLU A 159 9.63 -2.58 -19.60
C GLU A 159 9.99 -1.11 -19.89
N ALA A 160 8.99 -0.28 -20.25
CA ALA A 160 9.21 1.11 -20.58
C ALA A 160 9.54 1.93 -19.33
N THR A 161 10.60 2.74 -19.42
CA THR A 161 10.83 3.82 -18.47
C THR A 161 10.24 5.10 -19.05
N ILE A 162 9.17 5.61 -18.44
CA ILE A 162 8.50 6.85 -18.81
C ILE A 162 8.89 7.92 -17.79
N ILE A 163 9.31 9.09 -18.28
CA ILE A 163 9.64 10.24 -17.44
C ILE A 163 8.88 11.43 -18.00
N GLU A 164 8.01 12.00 -17.17
CA GLU A 164 7.26 13.23 -17.44
C GLU A 164 7.70 14.24 -16.38
N MET A 165 8.24 15.38 -16.84
CA MET A 165 8.82 16.40 -15.96
C MET A 165 8.25 17.75 -16.38
N GLN A 166 7.48 18.37 -15.47
CA GLN A 166 7.01 19.74 -15.62
C GLN A 166 8.07 20.72 -15.13
N GLU A 167 8.54 20.53 -13.90
CA GLU A 167 9.56 21.37 -13.27
C GLU A 167 10.70 20.51 -12.67
N PRO A 168 11.96 20.99 -12.69
CA PRO A 168 13.07 20.28 -12.05
C PRO A 168 12.91 20.27 -10.53
N VAL A 169 13.06 19.09 -9.92
CA VAL A 169 12.97 18.89 -8.48
C VAL A 169 14.17 18.08 -7.97
N SER A 170 14.68 18.42 -6.78
CA SER A 170 15.77 17.74 -6.10
C SER A 170 15.42 17.57 -4.62
N LEU A 171 15.25 16.33 -4.18
CA LEU A 171 14.78 15.99 -2.83
C LEU A 171 15.61 14.85 -2.25
N THR A 172 15.82 14.90 -0.93
CA THR A 172 16.57 13.89 -0.18
C THR A 172 15.60 13.04 0.63
N PHE A 173 15.75 11.71 0.60
CA PHE A 173 14.88 10.78 1.34
C PHE A 173 15.68 9.78 2.15
N ALA A 174 15.07 9.28 3.24
CA ALA A 174 15.65 8.20 4.01
C ALA A 174 15.46 6.85 3.29
N LEU A 175 16.56 6.27 2.79
CA LEU A 175 16.58 4.99 2.06
C LEU A 175 15.92 3.83 2.83
N ARG A 176 15.94 3.87 4.18
CA ARG A 176 15.26 2.88 5.01
C ARG A 176 13.78 2.70 4.63
N TYR A 177 13.07 3.81 4.38
CA TYR A 177 11.66 3.77 3.99
C TYR A 177 11.48 3.31 2.55
N LEU A 178 12.30 3.81 1.63
CA LEU A 178 12.25 3.38 0.22
C LEU A 178 12.48 1.87 0.09
N ASN A 179 13.41 1.30 0.86
CA ASN A 179 13.59 -0.16 0.94
C ASN A 179 12.35 -0.88 1.46
N SER A 180 11.63 -0.31 2.43
CA SER A 180 10.36 -0.88 2.91
C SER A 180 9.29 -0.86 1.82
N PHE A 181 9.18 0.24 1.06
CA PHE A 181 8.20 0.36 -0.03
C PHE A 181 8.41 -0.67 -1.14
N THR A 182 9.65 -1.13 -1.36
CA THR A 182 9.95 -2.17 -2.37
C THR A 182 9.31 -3.52 -2.05
N LYS A 183 8.82 -3.75 -0.82
CA LYS A 183 8.08 -4.98 -0.48
C LYS A 183 6.76 -5.12 -1.25
N ALA A 184 6.25 -4.04 -1.84
CA ALA A 184 5.09 -4.06 -2.72
C ALA A 184 5.38 -4.57 -4.15
N THR A 185 6.64 -4.79 -4.53
CA THR A 185 7.02 -5.26 -5.88
C THR A 185 6.21 -6.48 -6.37
N PRO A 186 5.86 -7.50 -5.56
CA PRO A 186 5.04 -8.62 -6.03
C PRO A 186 3.58 -8.29 -6.42
N LEU A 187 3.13 -7.05 -6.19
CA LEU A 187 1.78 -6.57 -6.52
C LEU A 187 1.69 -6.00 -7.94
N SER A 188 2.80 -5.49 -8.48
CA SER A 188 2.83 -4.76 -9.75
C SER A 188 4.15 -4.98 -10.46
N GLU A 189 4.12 -5.18 -11.76
CA GLU A 189 5.32 -5.27 -12.59
C GLU A 189 6.02 -3.91 -12.73
N THR A 190 5.25 -2.82 -12.59
CA THR A 190 5.73 -1.44 -12.70
C THR A 190 5.50 -0.66 -11.40
N VAL A 191 6.36 0.32 -11.14
CA VAL A 191 6.20 1.29 -10.04
C VAL A 191 6.17 2.72 -10.61
N THR A 192 5.27 3.55 -10.11
CA THR A 192 5.21 4.97 -10.47
C THR A 192 5.76 5.79 -9.32
N LEU A 193 6.68 6.71 -9.60
CA LEU A 193 7.20 7.65 -8.62
C LEU A 193 6.78 9.07 -8.99
N SER A 194 6.27 9.78 -8.00
CA SER A 194 5.71 11.13 -8.09
C SER A 194 6.39 12.00 -7.02
N LEU A 195 7.14 13.02 -7.41
CA LEU A 195 7.93 13.93 -6.59
C LEU A 195 7.68 15.43 -6.87
N SER A 196 7.26 16.15 -5.85
CA SER A 196 7.10 17.61 -5.89
C SER A 196 7.97 18.27 -4.81
N SER A 197 8.47 19.48 -5.07
CA SER A 197 9.29 20.23 -4.10
C SER A 197 8.53 20.59 -2.82
N GLU A 198 7.21 20.62 -2.87
CA GLU A 198 6.34 21.04 -1.77
C GLU A 198 5.64 19.87 -1.07
N LEU A 199 5.73 18.66 -1.62
CA LEU A 199 4.93 17.52 -1.21
C LEU A 199 5.79 16.27 -0.96
N PRO A 200 5.31 15.31 -0.15
CA PRO A 200 5.94 14.01 -0.02
C PRO A 200 6.11 13.31 -1.38
N VAL A 201 7.18 12.51 -1.53
CA VAL A 201 7.26 11.58 -2.66
C VAL A 201 6.16 10.54 -2.53
N VAL A 202 5.47 10.26 -3.63
CA VAL A 202 4.53 9.16 -3.78
C VAL A 202 5.21 8.03 -4.55
N VAL A 203 5.14 6.82 -4.00
CA VAL A 203 5.54 5.58 -4.65
C VAL A 203 4.30 4.71 -4.80
N GLU A 204 3.80 4.57 -6.02
CA GLU A 204 2.58 3.83 -6.34
C GLU A 204 2.91 2.48 -6.99
N TYR A 205 2.27 1.42 -6.46
CA TYR A 205 2.14 0.13 -7.12
C TYR A 205 0.67 -0.10 -7.42
N LYS A 206 0.33 -0.27 -8.70
CA LYS A 206 -1.04 -0.62 -9.11
C LYS A 206 -1.33 -2.06 -8.76
N ILE A 207 -2.54 -2.33 -8.28
CA ILE A 207 -3.00 -3.68 -7.99
C ILE A 207 -3.92 -4.08 -9.14
N ALA A 208 -3.32 -4.55 -10.23
CA ALA A 208 -4.00 -4.83 -11.49
C ALA A 208 -4.99 -3.69 -11.83
N GLU A 209 -6.22 -4.03 -12.22
CA GLU A 209 -7.30 -3.06 -12.44
C GLU A 209 -8.17 -2.82 -11.21
N MET A 210 -7.88 -3.46 -10.09
CA MET A 210 -8.72 -3.38 -8.89
C MET A 210 -8.29 -2.31 -7.90
N GLY A 211 -7.09 -1.73 -8.01
CA GLY A 211 -6.68 -0.82 -6.95
C GLY A 211 -5.25 -0.31 -7.04
N TYR A 212 -4.76 0.19 -5.91
CA TYR A 212 -3.38 0.60 -5.73
C TYR A 212 -2.96 0.48 -4.27
N ILE A 213 -1.65 0.40 -4.07
CA ILE A 213 -0.99 0.78 -2.82
C ILE A 213 -0.04 1.93 -3.12
N ARG A 214 -0.16 3.01 -2.33
CA ARG A 214 0.66 4.22 -2.45
C ARG A 214 1.38 4.45 -1.13
N PHE A 215 2.66 4.75 -1.23
CA PHE A 215 3.48 5.14 -0.11
C PHE A 215 3.89 6.60 -0.25
N TYR A 216 3.78 7.35 0.84
CA TYR A 216 4.16 8.75 0.92
C TYR A 216 5.33 8.86 1.87
N LEU A 217 6.34 9.63 1.48
CA LEU A 217 7.50 9.86 2.33
C LEU A 217 7.88 11.34 2.29
N ALA A 218 7.87 11.96 3.46
CA ALA A 218 8.32 13.34 3.57
C ALA A 218 9.80 13.45 3.19
N PRO A 219 10.20 14.47 2.41
CA PRO A 219 11.60 14.73 2.15
C PRO A 219 12.32 15.16 3.43
N LYS A 220 13.61 14.85 3.52
CA LYS A 220 14.48 15.49 4.50
C LYS A 220 14.69 16.93 4.08
N ILE A 221 14.34 17.85 4.96
CA ILE A 221 14.70 19.26 4.83
C ILE A 221 16.17 19.35 5.28
N GLU A 222 17.05 19.82 4.41
CA GLU A 222 18.37 20.27 4.87
C GLU A 222 18.13 21.58 5.62
N GLU A 223 18.45 21.62 6.92
CA GLU A 223 18.55 22.89 7.61
C GLU A 223 19.65 23.68 6.89
N ASP A 224 19.26 24.74 6.18
CA ASP A 224 20.22 25.70 5.65
C ASP A 224 21.13 26.11 6.81
N GLU A 225 22.40 25.72 6.78
CA GLU A 225 23.39 26.34 7.65
C GLU A 225 23.42 27.81 7.25
N GLU A 226 22.69 28.64 8.02
CA GLU A 226 22.77 30.09 7.93
C GLU A 226 24.23 30.49 7.84
N MET A 227 24.56 31.21 6.77
CA MET A 227 25.83 31.88 6.54
C MET A 227 26.31 32.55 7.83
N LYS A 228 27.20 31.89 8.57
CA LYS A 228 28.07 32.56 9.53
C LYS A 228 29.20 33.20 8.75
N SER A 229 28.91 34.35 8.17
CA SER A 229 29.90 35.37 7.79
C SER A 229 30.44 36.08 9.02
#